data_AF-A0AAU8PC85-F1
#
_entry.id   AF-A0AAU8PC85-F1
#
_cell.length_a   1.000
_cell.length_b   1.000
_cell.length_c   1.000
_cell.angle_alpha   90.00
_cell.angle_beta   90.00
_cell.angle_gamma   90.00
#
_symmetry.space_group_name_H-M   'P 1'
#
loop_
_entity.id
_entity.type
_entity.pdbx_description
1 polymer ?
#
loop_
_entity_poly.entity_id
_entity_poly.type
_entity_poly.pdbx_seq_one_letter_code
_entity_poly.pdbx_strand_id
1 'polypeptide(L)'
;MKLARLFFRLCFLSGRSFRRCLRMLRKLLLVLAIFFSPFIVFLTLVINREIIRYLARAYWLTVFLPGAADIIRRDVNSNWFTTGFNQAVLGGLLTLYGVIVTVWYYHTTRQQEVAEKRLFIIEELLEELKRNRRVLDELSKHSSRSLRGGKITFSVGAWERLGADVALLPRRLHMRLSVLYACLGDCSSWSDFQNRRATLERIPDVMAELNRLRSRLSKQELDY
;
A
#
# COMPACT_ATOMS: atom_id res chain seq x y z
N MET A 1 -35.81 12.47 27.67
CA MET A 1 -34.87 11.33 27.58
C MET A 1 -34.86 10.55 26.25
N LYS A 2 -35.96 10.44 25.49
CA LYS A 2 -35.98 9.69 24.20
C LYS A 2 -35.21 10.38 23.05
N LEU A 3 -35.21 11.71 23.00
CA LEU A 3 -34.50 12.51 21.98
C LEU A 3 -32.97 12.41 22.09
N ALA A 4 -32.41 12.45 23.30
CA ALA A 4 -30.98 12.32 23.53
C ALA A 4 -30.41 10.94 23.11
N ARG A 5 -31.20 9.87 23.29
CA ARG A 5 -30.81 8.51 22.82
C ARG A 5 -30.85 8.39 21.30
N LEU A 6 -31.77 9.10 20.64
CA LEU A 6 -31.87 9.15 19.17
C LEU A 6 -30.69 9.93 18.57
N PHE A 7 -30.32 11.06 19.18
CA PHE A 7 -29.17 11.86 18.78
C PHE A 7 -27.84 11.10 18.97
N PHE A 8 -27.67 10.39 20.09
CA PHE A 8 -26.51 9.54 20.31
C PHE A 8 -26.44 8.36 19.33
N ARG A 9 -27.57 7.72 18.99
CA ARG A 9 -27.61 6.65 17.97
C ARG A 9 -27.28 7.16 16.58
N LEU A 10 -27.76 8.35 16.20
CA LEU A 10 -27.42 9.01 14.94
C LEU A 10 -25.94 9.41 14.90
N CYS A 11 -25.36 9.95 15.98
CA CYS A 11 -23.92 10.24 16.07
C CYS A 11 -23.05 8.97 16.05
N PHE A 12 -23.51 7.84 16.60
CA PHE A 12 -22.75 6.59 16.60
C PHE A 12 -22.79 5.88 15.23
N LEU A 13 -23.93 5.91 14.54
CA LEU A 13 -24.09 5.43 13.16
C LEU A 13 -23.36 6.34 12.16
N SER A 14 -23.47 7.66 12.34
CA SER A 14 -22.70 8.66 11.59
C SER A 14 -21.20 8.56 11.90
N GLY A 15 -20.78 8.19 13.10
CA GLY A 15 -19.39 8.13 13.51
C GLY A 15 -18.51 7.14 12.72
N ARG A 16 -19.09 6.11 12.08
CA ARG A 16 -18.35 5.24 11.13
C ARG A 16 -18.23 5.88 9.75
N SER A 17 -19.31 6.46 9.22
CA SER A 17 -19.32 7.15 7.92
C SER A 17 -18.52 8.45 7.96
N PHE A 18 -18.60 9.22 9.05
CA PHE A 18 -17.81 10.41 9.32
C PHE A 18 -16.32 10.07 9.46
N ARG A 19 -15.96 9.00 10.18
CA ARG A 19 -14.55 8.54 10.23
C ARG A 19 -14.03 8.05 8.88
N ARG A 20 -14.88 7.50 8.01
CA ARG A 20 -14.51 7.18 6.62
C ARG A 20 -14.34 8.45 5.79
N CYS A 21 -15.29 9.38 5.88
CA CYS A 21 -15.22 10.68 5.20
C CYS A 21 -13.95 11.45 5.60
N LEU A 22 -13.63 11.50 6.90
CA LEU A 22 -12.45 12.18 7.41
C LEU A 22 -11.14 11.51 6.97
N ARG A 23 -11.12 10.17 6.83
CA ARG A 23 -9.98 9.45 6.23
C ARG A 23 -9.84 9.73 4.74
N MET A 24 -10.95 9.80 4.00
CA MET A 24 -10.93 10.12 2.57
C MET A 24 -10.54 11.57 2.34
N LEU A 25 -11.08 12.50 3.12
CA LEU A 25 -10.70 13.92 3.12
C LEU A 25 -9.22 14.08 3.45
N ARG A 26 -8.70 13.38 4.47
CA ARG A 26 -7.27 13.40 4.79
C ARG A 26 -6.42 12.88 3.62
N LYS A 27 -6.81 11.79 2.97
CA LYS A 27 -6.13 11.30 1.77
C LYS A 27 -6.17 12.32 0.63
N LEU A 28 -7.32 12.93 0.40
CA LEU A 28 -7.52 13.94 -0.64
C LEU A 28 -6.67 15.17 -0.36
N LEU A 29 -6.66 15.67 0.88
CA LEU A 29 -5.80 16.77 1.31
C LEU A 29 -4.32 16.44 1.18
N LEU A 30 -3.89 15.20 1.46
CA LEU A 30 -2.50 14.78 1.27
C LEU A 30 -2.12 14.74 -0.22
N VAL A 31 -2.97 14.17 -1.08
CA VAL A 31 -2.75 14.16 -2.53
C VAL A 31 -2.69 15.59 -3.06
N LEU A 32 -3.65 16.42 -2.65
CA LEU A 32 -3.70 17.82 -3.03
C LEU A 32 -2.46 18.57 -2.52
N ALA A 33 -2.04 18.38 -1.28
CA ALA A 33 -0.81 18.98 -0.74
C ALA A 33 0.45 18.53 -1.49
N ILE A 34 0.54 17.27 -1.93
CA ILE A 34 1.69 16.78 -2.72
C ILE A 34 1.70 17.44 -4.11
N PHE A 35 0.57 17.48 -4.81
CA PHE A 35 0.47 18.09 -6.14
C PHE A 35 0.63 19.62 -6.11
N PHE A 36 0.12 20.29 -5.09
CA PHE A 36 0.23 21.73 -4.92
C PHE A 36 1.49 22.15 -4.13
N SER A 37 2.32 21.21 -3.68
CA SER A 37 3.60 21.50 -2.99
C SER A 37 4.51 22.43 -3.81
N PRO A 38 4.73 22.22 -5.12
CA PRO A 38 5.49 23.16 -5.94
C PRO A 38 4.87 24.56 -5.97
N PHE A 39 3.55 24.66 -5.97
CA PHE A 39 2.85 25.95 -5.95
C PHE A 39 3.02 26.68 -4.61
N ILE A 40 2.96 25.97 -3.49
CA ILE A 40 3.22 26.53 -2.15
C ILE A 40 4.66 27.01 -2.03
N VAL A 41 5.62 26.22 -2.52
CA VAL A 41 7.04 26.60 -2.56
C VAL A 41 7.25 27.83 -3.44
N PHE A 42 6.62 27.88 -4.62
CA PHE A 42 6.66 29.05 -5.50
C PHE A 42 6.12 30.30 -4.80
N LEU A 43 4.96 30.21 -4.17
CA LEU A 43 4.32 31.33 -3.49
C LEU A 43 5.18 31.83 -2.31
N THR A 44 5.80 30.92 -1.58
CA THR A 44 6.76 31.24 -0.50
C THR A 44 7.99 31.97 -1.05
N LEU A 45 8.54 31.52 -2.18
CA LEU A 45 9.68 32.15 -2.83
C LEU A 45 9.33 33.55 -3.36
N VAL A 46 8.15 33.73 -3.97
CA VAL A 46 7.65 35.03 -4.42
C VAL A 46 7.49 36.00 -3.23
N ILE A 47 6.91 35.53 -2.12
CA ILE A 47 6.80 36.32 -0.88
C ILE A 47 8.18 36.70 -0.37
N ASN A 48 9.13 35.76 -0.31
CA ASN A 48 10.50 36.03 0.14
C ASN A 48 11.19 37.09 -0.72
N ARG A 49 11.00 37.04 -2.04
CA ARG A 49 11.52 38.07 -2.95
C ARG A 49 10.93 39.45 -2.64
N GLU A 50 9.64 39.52 -2.36
CA GLU A 50 8.98 40.79 -2.05
C GLU A 50 9.39 41.34 -0.68
N ILE A 51 9.61 40.46 0.31
CA ILE A 51 10.20 40.83 1.61
C ILE A 51 11.61 41.40 1.43
N ILE A 52 12.45 40.77 0.59
CA ILE A 52 13.81 41.27 0.29
C ILE A 52 13.74 42.67 -0.35
N ARG A 53 12.82 42.90 -1.28
CA ARG A 53 12.59 44.23 -1.88
C ARG A 53 12.12 45.25 -0.87
N TYR A 54 11.21 44.86 0.03
CA TYR A 54 10.72 45.72 1.09
C TYR A 54 11.86 46.12 2.05
N LEU A 55 12.66 45.14 2.50
CA LEU A 55 13.84 45.37 3.35
C LEU A 55 14.88 46.26 2.66
N ALA A 56 15.14 46.06 1.37
CA ALA A 56 16.06 46.87 0.58
C ALA A 56 15.61 48.35 0.44
N ARG A 57 14.33 48.65 0.67
CA ARG A 57 13.77 50.01 0.65
C ARG A 57 13.50 50.57 2.06
N ALA A 58 13.79 49.80 3.11
CA ALA A 58 13.45 50.19 4.46
C ALA A 58 14.37 51.31 4.96
N TYR A 59 13.76 52.38 5.47
CA TYR A 59 14.46 53.61 5.88
C TYR A 59 15.51 53.37 6.98
N TRP A 60 15.23 52.47 7.92
CA TRP A 60 16.18 52.15 8.99
C TRP A 60 17.47 51.51 8.45
N LEU A 61 17.41 50.71 7.37
CA LEU A 61 18.59 50.11 6.75
C LEU A 61 19.53 51.18 6.17
N THR A 62 18.96 52.23 5.57
CA THR A 62 19.73 53.37 5.04
C THR A 62 20.34 54.23 6.14
N VAL A 63 19.76 54.22 7.35
CA VAL A 63 20.26 54.98 8.51
C VAL A 63 21.39 54.25 9.22
N PHE A 64 21.28 52.93 9.41
CA PHE A 64 22.29 52.15 10.15
C PHE A 64 23.46 51.67 9.27
N LEU A 65 23.23 51.36 8.00
CA LEU A 65 24.22 50.74 7.10
C LEU A 65 24.12 51.32 5.67
N PRO A 66 24.47 52.60 5.46
CA PRO A 66 24.23 53.32 4.21
C PRO A 66 24.94 52.70 2.99
N GLY A 67 26.20 52.28 3.14
CA GLY A 67 26.96 51.66 2.05
C GLY A 67 26.40 50.30 1.61
N ALA A 68 25.97 49.47 2.58
CA ALA A 68 25.35 48.18 2.28
C ALA A 68 23.94 48.36 1.68
N ALA A 69 23.17 49.33 2.17
CA ALA A 69 21.83 49.62 1.67
C ALA A 69 21.84 50.05 0.20
N ASP A 70 22.81 50.87 -0.22
CA ASP A 70 22.93 51.31 -1.61
C ASP A 70 23.30 50.18 -2.57
N ILE A 71 24.21 49.29 -2.16
CA ILE A 71 24.60 48.10 -2.94
C ILE A 71 23.41 47.15 -3.07
N ILE A 72 22.76 46.81 -1.96
CA ILE A 72 21.59 45.92 -1.92
C ILE A 72 20.45 46.50 -2.78
N ARG A 73 20.22 47.81 -2.71
CA ARG A 73 19.16 48.47 -3.49
C ARG A 73 19.45 48.48 -4.99
N ARG A 74 20.71 48.62 -5.41
CA ARG A 74 21.10 48.51 -6.83
C ARG A 74 20.94 47.09 -7.34
N ASP A 75 21.38 46.10 -6.57
CA ASP A 75 21.31 44.69 -6.97
C ASP A 75 19.86 44.20 -7.02
N VAL A 76 19.04 44.48 -6.00
CA VAL A 76 17.65 44.01 -5.93
C VAL A 76 16.74 44.64 -6.99
N ASN A 77 17.02 45.87 -7.42
CA ASN A 77 16.28 46.53 -8.51
C ASN A 77 16.84 46.20 -9.90
N SER A 78 17.95 45.46 -10.00
CA SER A 78 18.50 45.06 -11.29
C SER A 78 17.59 44.04 -11.99
N ASN A 79 17.51 44.14 -13.32
CA ASN A 79 16.85 43.12 -14.14
C ASN A 79 17.54 41.76 -14.01
N TRP A 80 18.85 41.76 -13.75
CA TRP A 80 19.64 40.54 -13.57
C TRP A 80 19.21 39.75 -12.33
N PHE A 81 18.99 40.43 -11.19
CA PHE A 81 18.46 39.79 -9.98
C PHE A 81 17.07 39.19 -10.20
N THR A 82 16.19 39.91 -10.90
CA THR A 82 14.84 39.44 -11.22
C THR A 82 14.86 38.20 -12.11
N THR A 83 15.65 38.24 -13.19
CA THR A 83 15.76 37.13 -14.15
C THR A 83 16.46 35.93 -13.53
N GLY A 84 17.55 36.14 -12.80
CA GLY A 84 18.29 35.09 -12.10
C GLY A 84 17.45 34.41 -11.02
N PHE A 85 16.70 35.18 -10.23
CA PHE A 85 15.75 34.64 -9.25
C PHE A 85 14.67 33.80 -9.93
N ASN A 86 14.03 34.32 -10.99
CA ASN A 86 12.97 33.58 -11.70
C ASN A 86 13.52 32.28 -12.33
N GLN A 87 14.72 32.30 -12.91
CA GLN A 87 15.35 31.11 -13.48
C GLN A 87 15.70 30.08 -12.40
N ALA A 88 16.26 30.51 -11.27
CA ALA A 88 16.58 29.62 -10.15
C ALA A 88 15.32 28.99 -9.54
N VAL A 89 14.26 29.79 -9.37
CA VAL A 89 12.96 29.31 -8.89
C VAL A 89 12.35 28.30 -9.86
N LEU A 90 12.35 28.60 -11.17
CA LEU A 90 11.83 27.70 -12.19
C LEU A 90 12.60 26.37 -12.20
N GLY A 91 13.93 26.43 -12.13
CA GLY A 91 14.79 25.25 -12.05
C GLY A 91 14.51 24.41 -10.79
N GLY A 92 14.43 25.07 -9.63
CA GLY A 92 14.08 24.42 -8.36
C GLY A 92 12.70 23.74 -8.40
N LEU A 93 11.69 24.41 -8.95
CA LEU A 93 10.35 23.84 -9.08
C LEU A 93 10.29 22.67 -10.04
N LEU A 94 11.01 22.75 -11.17
CA LEU A 94 11.09 21.65 -12.14
C LEU A 94 11.75 20.41 -11.52
N THR A 95 12.82 20.59 -10.75
CA THR A 95 13.48 19.47 -10.05
C THR A 95 12.58 18.86 -8.99
N LEU A 96 11.88 19.69 -8.20
CA LEU A 96 10.94 19.22 -7.18
C LEU A 96 9.77 18.45 -7.81
N TYR A 97 9.24 18.94 -8.93
CA TYR A 97 8.23 18.23 -9.71
C TYR A 97 8.75 16.89 -10.23
N GLY A 98 9.97 16.85 -10.78
CA GLY A 98 10.62 15.62 -11.23
C GLY A 98 10.76 14.57 -10.12
N VAL A 99 11.13 14.99 -8.89
CA VAL A 99 11.19 14.10 -7.72
C VAL A 99 9.81 13.56 -7.36
N ILE A 100 8.76 14.40 -7.36
CA ILE A 100 7.40 13.94 -7.07
C ILE A 100 6.94 12.89 -8.09
N VAL A 101 7.15 13.17 -9.38
CA VAL A 101 6.73 12.27 -10.47
C VAL A 101 7.50 10.95 -10.40
N THR A 102 8.81 10.98 -10.18
CA THR A 102 9.63 9.76 -10.08
C THR A 102 9.26 8.91 -8.86
N VAL A 103 9.07 9.52 -7.70
CA VAL A 103 8.61 8.81 -6.49
C VAL A 103 7.21 8.23 -6.69
N TRP A 104 6.30 9.00 -7.31
CA TRP A 104 4.95 8.54 -7.60
C TRP A 104 4.96 7.38 -8.59
N TYR A 105 5.66 7.51 -9.72
CA TYR A 105 5.81 6.46 -10.72
C TYR A 105 6.42 5.19 -10.12
N TYR A 106 7.51 5.31 -9.36
CA TYR A 106 8.13 4.16 -8.71
C TYR A 106 7.19 3.52 -7.68
N HIS A 107 6.43 4.33 -6.94
CA HIS A 107 5.46 3.81 -5.99
C HIS A 107 4.29 3.09 -6.69
N THR A 108 3.77 3.61 -7.81
CA THR A 108 2.65 2.99 -8.53
C THR A 108 3.07 1.70 -9.22
N THR A 109 4.17 1.71 -9.98
CA THR A 109 4.65 0.51 -10.70
C THR A 109 5.02 -0.60 -9.73
N ARG A 110 5.73 -0.28 -8.64
CA ARG A 110 6.11 -1.28 -7.64
C ARG A 110 4.90 -1.87 -6.90
N GLN A 111 3.84 -1.08 -6.66
CA GLN A 111 2.61 -1.60 -6.06
C GLN A 111 1.88 -2.54 -7.01
N GLN A 112 1.85 -2.22 -8.30
CA GLN A 112 1.26 -3.07 -9.34
C GLN A 112 2.02 -4.40 -9.46
N GLU A 113 3.35 -4.37 -9.60
CA GLU A 113 4.16 -5.58 -9.69
C GLU A 113 3.98 -6.50 -8.46
N VAL A 114 3.89 -5.92 -7.25
CA VAL A 114 3.66 -6.69 -6.02
C VAL A 114 2.23 -7.25 -5.98
N ALA A 115 1.24 -6.52 -6.48
CA ALA A 115 -0.14 -6.99 -6.56
C ALA A 115 -0.27 -8.16 -7.55
N GLU A 116 0.30 -8.03 -8.75
CA GLU A 116 0.34 -9.07 -9.78
C GLU A 116 1.02 -10.34 -9.27
N LYS A 117 2.22 -10.21 -8.65
CA LYS A 117 2.92 -11.34 -8.04
C LYS A 117 2.08 -12.02 -6.97
N ARG A 118 1.39 -11.25 -6.12
CA ARG A 118 0.49 -11.80 -5.09
C ARG A 118 -0.69 -12.54 -5.69
N LEU A 119 -1.28 -12.02 -6.78
CA LEU A 119 -2.37 -12.69 -7.48
C LEU A 119 -1.89 -14.02 -8.07
N PHE A 120 -0.74 -14.02 -8.75
CA PHE A 120 -0.11 -15.22 -9.30
C PHE A 120 0.10 -16.29 -8.22
N ILE A 121 0.69 -15.93 -7.08
CA ILE A 121 0.88 -16.85 -5.93
C ILE A 121 -0.46 -17.42 -5.45
N ILE A 122 -1.49 -16.57 -5.30
CA ILE A 122 -2.79 -17.01 -4.82
C ILE A 122 -3.44 -17.98 -5.80
N GLU A 123 -3.33 -17.74 -7.10
CA GLU A 123 -3.90 -18.60 -8.14
C GLU A 123 -3.23 -19.97 -8.16
N GLU A 124 -1.91 -20.00 -8.19
CA GLU A 124 -1.14 -21.25 -8.18
C GLU A 124 -1.44 -22.10 -6.92
N LEU A 125 -1.46 -21.47 -5.75
CA LEU A 125 -1.82 -22.15 -4.49
C LEU A 125 -3.28 -22.62 -4.48
N LEU A 126 -4.20 -21.85 -5.05
CA LEU A 126 -5.61 -22.25 -5.13
C LEU A 126 -5.79 -23.46 -6.06
N GLU A 127 -5.06 -23.54 -7.16
CA GLU A 127 -5.09 -24.71 -8.04
C GLU A 127 -4.57 -25.96 -7.35
N GLU A 128 -3.45 -25.85 -6.65
CA GLU A 128 -2.89 -26.97 -5.89
C GLU A 128 -3.82 -27.42 -4.76
N LEU A 129 -4.38 -26.48 -3.99
CA LEU A 129 -5.35 -26.79 -2.93
C LEU A 129 -6.63 -27.41 -3.48
N LYS A 130 -7.08 -27.02 -4.69
CA LYS A 130 -8.21 -27.70 -5.37
C LYS A 130 -7.89 -29.15 -5.68
N ARG A 131 -6.67 -29.46 -6.15
CA ARG A 131 -6.23 -30.84 -6.40
C ARG A 131 -6.19 -31.64 -5.09
N ASN A 132 -5.59 -31.07 -4.04
CA ASN A 132 -5.52 -31.70 -2.72
C ASN A 132 -6.90 -31.92 -2.08
N ARG A 133 -7.84 -31.00 -2.30
CA ARG A 133 -9.22 -31.17 -1.85
C ARG A 133 -9.90 -32.36 -2.53
N ARG A 134 -9.69 -32.57 -3.83
CA ARG A 134 -10.26 -33.75 -4.53
C ARG A 134 -9.73 -35.05 -3.93
N VAL A 135 -8.43 -35.11 -3.64
CA VAL A 135 -7.82 -36.25 -2.95
C VAL A 135 -8.44 -36.44 -1.56
N LEU A 136 -8.63 -35.36 -0.80
CA LEU A 136 -9.31 -35.41 0.51
C LEU A 136 -10.75 -35.94 0.41
N ASP A 137 -11.52 -35.45 -0.57
CA ASP A 137 -12.89 -35.85 -0.81
C ASP A 137 -12.96 -37.35 -1.20
N GLU A 138 -12.01 -37.84 -2.01
CA GLU A 138 -11.89 -39.27 -2.37
C GLU A 138 -11.55 -40.14 -1.16
N LEU A 139 -10.61 -39.70 -0.31
CA LEU A 139 -10.22 -40.38 0.93
C LEU A 139 -11.38 -40.44 1.94
N SER A 140 -12.21 -39.40 2.00
CA SER A 140 -13.37 -39.35 2.90
C SER A 140 -14.48 -40.32 2.48
N LYS A 141 -14.63 -40.58 1.17
CA LYS A 141 -15.63 -41.50 0.60
C LYS A 141 -15.22 -42.97 0.72
N HIS A 142 -13.92 -43.26 0.62
CA HIS A 142 -13.40 -44.62 0.71
C HIS A 142 -13.05 -44.97 2.16
N SER A 143 -14.01 -45.53 2.90
CA SER A 143 -13.73 -46.00 4.26
C SER A 143 -12.70 -47.15 4.23
N SER A 144 -11.61 -46.98 4.99
CA SER A 144 -10.64 -47.91 5.63
C SER A 144 -10.29 -49.30 5.06
N ARG A 145 -11.09 -49.92 4.18
CA ARG A 145 -10.89 -51.27 3.63
C ARG A 145 -10.23 -51.30 2.24
N SER A 146 -10.39 -50.28 1.39
CA SER A 146 -9.78 -50.29 0.04
C SER A 146 -8.39 -49.65 -0.06
N LEU A 147 -7.97 -48.89 0.96
CA LEU A 147 -6.71 -48.13 0.99
C LEU A 147 -5.63 -48.75 1.88
N ARG A 148 -5.87 -49.93 2.48
CA ARG A 148 -4.87 -50.66 3.27
C ARG A 148 -3.71 -51.11 2.37
N GLY A 149 -2.73 -50.23 2.21
CA GLY A 149 -1.51 -50.45 1.43
C GLY A 149 -1.22 -49.38 0.36
N GLY A 150 -2.16 -48.46 0.09
CA GLY A 150 -1.97 -47.39 -0.90
C GLY A 150 -1.20 -46.20 -0.32
N LYS A 151 -0.15 -45.76 -1.02
CA LYS A 151 0.56 -44.50 -0.72
C LYS A 151 -0.36 -43.33 -1.05
N ILE A 152 -0.62 -42.46 -0.08
CA ILE A 152 -1.33 -41.20 -0.29
C ILE A 152 -0.30 -40.17 -0.73
N THR A 153 -0.59 -39.43 -1.80
CA THR A 153 0.28 -38.36 -2.30
C THR A 153 -0.51 -37.08 -2.48
N PHE A 154 -0.20 -36.07 -1.69
CA PHE A 154 -0.68 -34.71 -1.88
C PHE A 154 0.27 -33.91 -2.77
N SER A 155 -0.27 -32.94 -3.49
CA SER A 155 0.52 -31.99 -4.28
C SER A 155 1.07 -30.88 -3.39
N VAL A 156 2.38 -30.71 -3.40
CA VAL A 156 3.14 -29.69 -2.63
C VAL A 156 4.08 -28.86 -3.52
N GLY A 157 4.12 -29.17 -4.82
CA GLY A 157 5.12 -28.63 -5.73
C GLY A 157 4.99 -27.13 -5.98
N ALA A 158 3.79 -26.57 -6.00
CA ALA A 158 3.60 -25.12 -6.10
C ALA A 158 4.13 -24.42 -4.86
N TRP A 159 3.82 -24.93 -3.66
CA TRP A 159 4.35 -24.39 -2.41
C TRP A 159 5.88 -24.36 -2.38
N GLU A 160 6.52 -25.46 -2.78
CA GLU A 160 7.98 -25.58 -2.83
C GLU A 160 8.62 -24.66 -3.87
N ARG A 161 8.01 -24.54 -5.06
CA ARG A 161 8.50 -23.66 -6.14
C ARG A 161 8.38 -22.19 -5.81
N LEU A 162 7.27 -21.79 -5.18
CA LEU A 162 7.00 -20.40 -4.81
C LEU A 162 7.90 -19.95 -3.66
N GLY A 163 8.31 -20.87 -2.77
CA GLY A 163 9.35 -20.64 -1.77
C GLY A 163 9.19 -19.33 -0.98
N ALA A 164 10.16 -18.43 -1.13
CA ALA A 164 10.18 -17.15 -0.43
C ALA A 164 9.11 -16.16 -0.92
N ASP A 165 8.60 -16.30 -2.15
CA ASP A 165 7.59 -15.39 -2.70
C ASP A 165 6.27 -15.50 -1.95
N VAL A 166 6.00 -16.66 -1.33
CA VAL A 166 4.82 -16.86 -0.49
C VAL A 166 4.79 -15.92 0.73
N ALA A 167 5.95 -15.42 1.17
CA ALA A 167 6.04 -14.41 2.24
C ALA A 167 5.37 -13.08 1.86
N LEU A 168 5.05 -12.85 0.58
CA LEU A 168 4.25 -11.71 0.13
C LEU A 168 2.79 -11.78 0.63
N LEU A 169 2.31 -12.94 1.04
CA LEU A 169 0.98 -13.12 1.63
C LEU A 169 0.89 -12.55 3.05
N PRO A 170 -0.32 -12.22 3.54
CA PRO A 170 -0.50 -11.80 4.93
C PRO A 170 0.06 -12.84 5.90
N ARG A 171 0.85 -12.41 6.89
CA ARG A 171 1.56 -13.28 7.84
C ARG A 171 0.72 -14.41 8.44
N ARG A 172 -0.54 -14.12 8.81
CA ARG A 172 -1.46 -15.13 9.37
C ARG A 172 -1.81 -16.23 8.37
N LEU A 173 -2.03 -15.87 7.11
CA LEU A 173 -2.32 -16.82 6.05
C LEU A 173 -1.08 -17.64 5.71
N HIS A 174 0.07 -16.97 5.57
CA HIS A 174 1.35 -17.64 5.35
C HIS A 174 1.60 -18.72 6.42
N MET A 175 1.50 -18.38 7.72
CA MET A 175 1.67 -19.35 8.80
C MET A 175 0.71 -20.53 8.73
N ARG A 176 -0.57 -20.28 8.41
CA ARG A 176 -1.57 -21.34 8.24
C ARG A 176 -1.23 -22.27 7.08
N LEU A 177 -0.81 -21.70 5.94
CA LEU A 177 -0.37 -22.45 4.78
C LEU A 177 0.89 -23.26 5.10
N SER A 178 1.88 -22.69 5.80
CA SER A 178 3.09 -23.42 6.20
C SER A 178 2.77 -24.66 7.03
N VAL A 179 1.87 -24.54 8.01
CA VAL A 179 1.43 -25.68 8.83
C VAL A 179 0.67 -26.70 7.98
N LEU A 180 -0.23 -26.25 7.11
CA LEU A 180 -1.00 -27.11 6.23
C LEU A 180 -0.09 -27.89 5.27
N TYR A 181 0.86 -27.22 4.63
CA TYR A 181 1.77 -27.81 3.66
C TYR A 181 2.80 -28.75 4.30
N ALA A 182 3.26 -28.46 5.52
CA ALA A 182 4.03 -29.42 6.30
C ALA A 182 3.22 -30.70 6.57
N CYS A 183 1.95 -30.56 6.97
CA CYS A 183 1.07 -31.72 7.16
C CYS A 183 0.78 -32.49 5.85
N LEU A 184 0.66 -31.80 4.72
CA LEU A 184 0.44 -32.43 3.40
C LEU A 184 1.67 -33.20 2.93
N GLY A 185 2.87 -32.62 3.09
CA GLY A 185 4.13 -33.26 2.70
C GLY A 185 4.44 -34.52 3.51
N ASP A 186 4.12 -34.52 4.80
CA ASP A 186 4.38 -35.66 5.69
C ASP A 186 3.26 -36.73 5.66
N CYS A 187 2.16 -36.50 4.94
CA CYS A 187 1.02 -37.42 4.92
C CYS A 187 1.16 -38.46 3.81
N SER A 188 1.77 -39.60 4.14
CA SER A 188 2.05 -40.68 3.19
C SER A 188 1.14 -41.90 3.33
N SER A 189 0.51 -42.05 4.51
CA SER A 189 -0.27 -43.22 4.88
C SER A 189 -1.66 -42.86 5.44
N TRP A 190 -2.56 -43.84 5.50
CA TRP A 190 -3.88 -43.65 6.11
C TRP A 190 -3.81 -43.31 7.60
N SER A 191 -2.84 -43.86 8.34
CA SER A 191 -2.61 -43.50 9.74
C SER A 191 -2.18 -42.05 9.91
N ASP A 192 -1.28 -41.57 9.03
CA ASP A 192 -0.86 -40.17 9.02
C ASP A 192 -2.04 -39.24 8.76
N PHE A 193 -2.90 -39.64 7.82
CA PHE A 193 -4.12 -38.91 7.48
C PHE A 193 -5.04 -38.78 8.70
N GLN A 194 -5.31 -39.87 9.42
CA GLN A 194 -6.17 -39.83 10.60
C GLN A 194 -5.59 -38.94 11.71
N ASN A 195 -4.28 -39.01 11.94
CA ASN A 195 -3.60 -38.19 12.96
C ASN A 195 -3.63 -36.69 12.62
N ARG A 196 -3.62 -36.34 11.33
CA ARG A 196 -3.55 -34.95 10.84
C ARG A 196 -4.87 -34.43 10.27
N ARG A 197 -5.94 -35.23 10.38
CA ARG A 197 -7.26 -34.98 9.78
C ARG A 197 -7.81 -33.59 10.09
N ALA A 198 -7.72 -33.17 11.34
CA ALA A 198 -8.22 -31.87 11.78
C ALA A 198 -7.53 -30.67 11.10
N THR A 199 -6.28 -30.83 10.63
CA THR A 199 -5.57 -29.79 9.88
C THR A 199 -5.90 -29.88 8.39
N LEU A 200 -5.97 -31.10 7.84
CA LEU A 200 -6.27 -31.32 6.41
C LEU A 200 -7.72 -30.94 6.05
N GLU A 201 -8.67 -31.15 6.95
CA GLU A 201 -10.07 -30.74 6.75
C GLU A 201 -10.25 -29.21 6.73
N ARG A 202 -9.23 -28.42 7.09
CA ARG A 202 -9.24 -26.95 7.00
C ARG A 202 -8.85 -26.41 5.63
N ILE A 203 -8.53 -27.27 4.66
CA ILE A 203 -8.25 -26.85 3.26
C ILE A 203 -9.36 -25.91 2.72
N PRO A 204 -10.66 -26.19 2.87
CA PRO A 204 -11.72 -25.31 2.39
C PRO A 204 -11.71 -23.91 3.02
N ASP A 205 -11.37 -23.81 4.31
CA ASP A 205 -11.29 -22.53 5.02
C ASP A 205 -10.13 -21.68 4.50
N VAL A 206 -8.98 -22.31 4.29
CA VAL A 206 -7.78 -21.66 3.73
C VAL A 206 -8.04 -21.21 2.29
N MET A 207 -8.70 -22.05 1.48
CA MET A 207 -9.14 -21.69 0.13
C MET A 207 -10.13 -20.52 0.14
N ALA A 208 -11.07 -20.49 1.08
CA ALA A 208 -12.01 -19.37 1.21
C ALA A 208 -11.30 -18.06 1.59
N GLU A 209 -10.29 -18.13 2.46
CA GLU A 209 -9.46 -16.98 2.84
C GLU A 209 -8.63 -16.46 1.65
N LEU A 210 -8.02 -17.36 0.87
CA LEU A 210 -7.31 -17.04 -0.37
C LEU A 210 -8.23 -16.39 -1.42
N ASN A 211 -9.44 -16.93 -1.63
CA ASN A 211 -10.42 -16.33 -2.56
C ASN A 211 -10.89 -14.93 -2.10
N ARG A 212 -11.03 -14.72 -0.78
CA ARG A 212 -11.33 -13.39 -0.22
C ARG A 212 -10.19 -12.40 -0.44
N LEU A 213 -8.94 -12.86 -0.39
CA LEU A 213 -7.79 -12.02 -0.71
C LEU A 213 -7.70 -11.72 -2.21
N ARG A 214 -7.89 -12.74 -3.07
CA ARG A 214 -7.95 -12.57 -4.53
C ARG A 214 -8.97 -11.52 -4.94
N SER A 215 -10.20 -11.64 -4.41
CA SER A 215 -11.28 -10.68 -4.71
C SER A 215 -11.03 -9.27 -4.17
N ARG A 216 -10.22 -9.10 -3.12
CA ARG A 216 -9.80 -7.78 -2.64
C ARG A 216 -8.71 -7.18 -3.50
N LEU A 217 -7.71 -7.98 -3.89
CA LEU A 217 -6.60 -7.53 -4.73
C LEU A 217 -7.10 -7.16 -6.14
N SER A 218 -7.94 -8.00 -6.74
CA SER A 218 -8.55 -7.73 -8.05
C SER A 218 -9.46 -6.49 -8.03
N LYS A 219 -10.13 -6.19 -6.90
CA LYS A 219 -10.89 -4.93 -6.76
C LYS A 219 -10.01 -3.71 -6.55
N GLN A 220 -8.83 -3.87 -5.94
CA GLN A 220 -7.88 -2.76 -5.78
C GLN A 220 -7.24 -2.37 -7.12
N GLU A 221 -7.10 -3.30 -8.08
CA GLU A 221 -6.64 -2.98 -9.44
C GLU A 221 -7.67 -2.19 -10.27
N LEU A 222 -8.98 -2.31 -9.95
CA LEU A 222 -10.06 -1.61 -10.66
C LEU A 222 -10.34 -0.19 -10.13
N ASP A 223 -9.76 0.18 -9.00
CA ASP A 223 -9.96 1.48 -8.34
C ASP A 223 -8.77 2.45 -8.55
N TYR A 224 -7.83 2.13 -9.46
CA TYR A 224 -6.72 2.99 -9.87
C TYR A 224 -6.84 3.46 -11.31
#